data_AF-A0A821E3T2-F1
#
_entry.id   AF-A0A821E3T2-F1
#
_cell.length_a   1.000
_cell.length_b   1.000
_cell.length_c   1.000
_cell.angle_alpha   90.00
_cell.angle_beta   90.00
_cell.angle_gamma   90.00
#
_symmetry.space_group_name_H-M   'P 1'
#
loop_
_entity.id
_entity.type
_entity.pdbx_description
1 polymer ?
#
loop_
_entity_poly.entity_id
_entity_poly.type
_entity_poly.pdbx_seq_one_letter_code
_entity_poly.pdbx_strand_id
1 'polypeptide(L)'
;DIEEARERSYTQFKLKLEDIQLIYANRNESWEKARQEKNTNIHLIKLMELDLDVGKCIYIDDAVLPAWKVAGNLPNIDLRLSDKRLFQIMNHMQSIPFPKSKHPVVAAQSIEPEPILIPSSLSNPEQTLEVVEGMTPIRKTKEKVEAEENKDKQIQSTDKIEKKNEFEGQLTQLEAKFTLDKINVHIDKSMNENNEDAPFLRITLESIVAQTKIKTFDMEFDASLANLILYHEQFIGKDNQQLRLLSAQLEQDTSNNQNKKLVCVNFLHTSPENPLFLTSNYDGIENRAHVHFSKLVVTLQLEALLSILRFQDTLMKQLPQDTPENQAKKKQEEEMKKQQEQKNAEDNKNIDKTGKAVQKKGKQSTAS
;
A
#
# COMPACT_ATOMS: atom_id res chain seq x y z
N ASP A 1 5.71 -11.80 -35.07
CA ASP A 1 4.84 -12.01 -33.91
C ASP A 1 4.72 -10.69 -33.15
N ILE A 2 3.52 -10.27 -32.72
CA ILE A 2 3.33 -8.92 -32.12
C ILE A 2 3.98 -8.86 -30.73
N GLU A 3 3.89 -9.94 -29.96
CA GLU A 3 4.50 -10.02 -28.62
C GLU A 3 6.03 -9.98 -28.70
N GLU A 4 6.63 -10.67 -29.67
CA GLU A 4 8.08 -10.61 -29.91
C GLU A 4 8.54 -9.19 -30.29
N ALA A 5 7.75 -8.48 -31.09
CA ALA A 5 8.02 -7.08 -31.41
C ALA A 5 7.90 -6.17 -30.18
N ARG A 6 6.94 -6.43 -29.29
CA ARG A 6 6.81 -5.70 -28.01
C ARG A 6 8.00 -5.95 -27.10
N GLU A 7 8.46 -7.19 -26.97
CA GLU A 7 9.62 -7.51 -26.13
C GLU A 7 10.90 -6.83 -26.61
N ARG A 8 11.12 -6.75 -27.93
CA ARG A 8 12.26 -6.05 -28.53
C ARG A 8 12.25 -4.54 -28.31
N SER A 9 11.11 -3.95 -27.94
CA SER A 9 10.99 -2.53 -27.60
C SER A 9 11.50 -2.20 -26.19
N TYR A 10 11.93 -3.20 -25.41
CA TYR A 10 12.44 -3.01 -24.05
C TYR A 10 13.94 -3.30 -23.95
N THR A 11 14.65 -2.43 -23.26
CA THR A 11 15.95 -2.79 -22.68
C THR A 11 15.69 -3.59 -21.41
N GLN A 12 16.05 -4.87 -21.42
CA GLN A 12 15.82 -5.77 -20.30
C GLN A 12 17.03 -5.85 -19.37
N PHE A 13 16.78 -5.83 -18.08
CA PHE A 13 17.73 -6.02 -17.00
C PHE A 13 17.23 -7.18 -16.14
N LYS A 14 18.10 -8.17 -15.92
CA LYS A 14 17.83 -9.26 -14.98
C LYS A 14 18.63 -9.02 -13.72
N LEU A 15 17.94 -8.83 -12.61
CA LEU A 15 18.52 -8.67 -11.30
C LEU A 15 18.21 -9.92 -10.49
N LYS A 16 19.26 -10.64 -10.10
CA LYS A 16 19.18 -11.74 -9.14
C LYS A 16 19.80 -11.29 -7.83
N LEU A 17 18.98 -11.26 -6.79
CA LEU A 17 19.43 -10.96 -5.43
C LEU A 17 19.44 -12.28 -4.66
N GLU A 18 20.64 -12.69 -4.26
CA GLU A 18 20.86 -13.89 -3.47
C GLU A 18 21.08 -13.51 -2.02
N ASP A 19 20.79 -14.43 -1.11
CA ASP A 19 21.10 -14.31 0.30
C ASP A 19 20.46 -13.09 1.02
N ILE A 20 19.25 -12.70 0.61
CA ILE A 20 18.48 -11.66 1.32
C ILE A 20 18.06 -12.21 2.68
N GLN A 21 18.41 -11.50 3.75
CA GLN A 21 18.02 -11.82 5.12
C GLN A 21 17.58 -10.57 5.86
N LEU A 22 16.60 -10.71 6.76
CA LEU A 22 16.17 -9.64 7.65
C LEU A 22 16.46 -10.06 9.08
N ILE A 23 17.30 -9.29 9.77
CA ILE A 23 17.70 -9.52 11.16
C ILE A 23 17.18 -8.37 12.01
N TYR A 24 16.59 -8.69 13.15
CA TYR A 24 16.21 -7.72 14.16
C TYR A 24 16.89 -8.07 15.48
N ALA A 25 17.86 -7.25 15.88
CA ALA A 25 18.70 -7.49 17.04
C ALA A 25 18.55 -6.37 18.08
N ASN A 26 18.53 -6.76 19.34
CA ASN A 26 18.60 -5.87 20.49
C ASN A 26 20.05 -5.43 20.75
N ARG A 27 20.23 -4.40 21.58
CA ARG A 27 21.55 -3.80 21.87
C ARG A 27 22.60 -4.79 22.37
N ASN A 28 22.18 -5.86 23.05
CA ASN A 28 23.03 -6.89 23.64
C ASN A 28 23.26 -8.10 22.72
N GLU A 29 22.66 -8.13 21.53
CA GLU A 29 22.76 -9.26 20.60
C GLU A 29 23.73 -8.96 19.46
N SER A 30 24.53 -9.95 19.10
CA SER A 30 25.55 -9.82 18.05
C SER A 30 24.98 -10.09 16.67
N TRP A 31 24.30 -9.11 16.07
CA TRP A 31 23.76 -9.22 14.70
C TRP A 31 24.82 -9.56 13.66
N GLU A 32 26.07 -9.13 13.87
CA GLU A 32 27.18 -9.41 12.95
C GLU A 32 27.53 -10.91 12.89
N LYS A 33 27.47 -11.60 14.05
CA LYS A 33 27.66 -13.06 14.13
C LYS A 33 26.46 -13.78 13.52
N ALA A 34 25.25 -13.34 13.86
CA ALA A 34 24.03 -13.89 13.29
C ALA A 34 23.96 -13.73 11.77
N ARG A 35 24.52 -12.67 11.18
CA ARG A 35 24.60 -12.52 9.71
C ARG A 35 25.37 -13.67 9.04
N GLN A 36 26.35 -14.25 9.73
CA GLN A 36 27.16 -15.37 9.25
C GLN A 36 26.49 -16.72 9.54
N GLU A 37 25.80 -16.81 10.67
CA GLU A 37 25.02 -17.97 11.08
C GLU A 37 23.67 -17.97 10.35
N LYS A 38 23.53 -18.77 9.27
CA LYS A 38 22.37 -18.75 8.35
C LYS A 38 20.97 -18.84 8.99
N ASN A 39 20.87 -19.18 10.28
CA ASN A 39 19.61 -19.27 11.01
C ASN A 39 19.85 -19.07 12.51
N THR A 40 19.41 -17.93 13.05
CA THR A 40 19.42 -17.62 14.49
C THR A 40 18.04 -17.15 14.94
N ASN A 41 17.82 -17.06 16.25
CA ASN A 41 16.59 -16.55 16.86
C ASN A 41 16.36 -15.04 16.64
N ILE A 42 17.32 -14.34 16.03
CA ILE A 42 17.20 -12.90 15.70
C ILE A 42 16.94 -12.65 14.21
N HIS A 43 16.86 -13.71 13.40
CA HIS A 43 16.36 -13.62 12.02
C HIS A 43 14.84 -13.49 12.01
N LEU A 44 14.35 -12.42 11.41
CA LEU A 44 12.94 -12.27 11.07
C LEU A 44 12.62 -13.02 9.79
N ILE A 45 13.41 -12.78 8.73
CA ILE A 45 13.29 -13.45 7.44
C ILE A 45 14.59 -14.22 7.20
N LYS A 46 14.46 -15.53 7.01
CA LYS A 46 15.58 -16.40 6.62
C LYS A 46 16.03 -16.09 5.20
N LEU A 47 17.23 -16.57 4.89
CA LEU A 47 17.88 -16.43 3.59
C LEU A 47 16.91 -16.74 2.43
N MET A 48 16.65 -15.74 1.59
CA MET A 48 15.78 -15.86 0.42
C MET A 48 16.45 -15.30 -0.84
N GLU A 49 16.09 -15.86 -1.97
CA GLU A 49 16.46 -15.35 -3.30
C GLU A 49 15.32 -14.49 -3.85
N LEU A 50 15.64 -13.51 -4.69
CA LEU A 50 14.67 -12.67 -5.37
C LEU A 50 15.15 -12.44 -6.81
N ASP A 51 14.32 -12.89 -7.75
CA ASP A 51 14.53 -12.65 -9.17
C ASP A 51 13.64 -11.51 -9.64
N LEU A 52 14.24 -10.50 -10.27
CA LEU A 52 13.57 -9.33 -10.80
C LEU A 52 13.96 -9.13 -12.28
N ASP A 53 12.98 -9.18 -13.15
CA ASP A 53 13.08 -8.77 -14.55
C ASP A 53 12.56 -7.33 -14.68
N VAL A 54 13.44 -6.41 -15.05
CA VAL A 54 13.12 -4.99 -15.24
C VAL A 54 13.32 -4.63 -16.70
N GLY A 55 12.25 -4.21 -17.37
CA GLY A 55 12.27 -3.69 -18.72
C GLY A 55 12.05 -2.18 -18.73
N LYS A 56 12.95 -1.43 -19.37
CA LYS A 56 12.72 -0.03 -19.70
C LYS A 56 12.37 0.10 -21.18
N CYS A 57 11.24 0.71 -21.50
CA CYS A 57 10.84 0.90 -22.89
C CYS A 57 11.78 1.88 -23.60
N ILE A 58 12.09 1.59 -24.86
CA ILE A 58 12.85 2.49 -25.74
C ILE A 58 11.96 3.68 -26.17
N TYR A 59 10.64 3.46 -26.26
CA TYR A 59 9.65 4.47 -26.64
C TYR A 59 8.79 4.84 -25.43
N ILE A 60 8.94 6.07 -24.94
CA ILE A 60 8.30 6.52 -23.69
C ILE A 60 6.92 7.15 -23.95
N ASP A 61 6.67 7.63 -25.16
CA ASP A 61 5.45 8.37 -25.53
C ASP A 61 4.37 7.48 -26.17
N ASP A 62 4.44 6.16 -25.98
CA ASP A 62 3.45 5.22 -26.51
C ASP A 62 2.42 4.86 -25.42
N ALA A 63 1.13 5.04 -25.72
CA ALA A 63 0.05 4.72 -24.80
C ALA A 63 -0.08 3.20 -24.51
N VAL A 64 0.37 2.35 -25.45
CA VAL A 64 0.25 0.89 -25.40
C VAL A 64 1.44 0.24 -24.70
N LEU A 65 2.62 0.84 -24.78
CA LEU A 65 3.85 0.29 -24.19
C LEU A 65 4.15 0.97 -22.84
N PRO A 66 4.07 0.24 -21.71
CA PRO A 66 4.52 0.76 -20.42
C PRO A 66 5.94 1.29 -20.47
N ALA A 67 6.21 2.48 -19.92
CA ALA A 67 7.57 3.01 -19.84
C ALA A 67 8.50 2.09 -19.01
N TRP A 68 7.96 1.49 -17.95
CA TRP A 68 8.63 0.48 -17.14
C TRP A 68 7.77 -0.78 -17.03
N LYS A 69 8.42 -1.93 -17.20
CA LYS A 69 7.87 -3.25 -16.87
C LYS A 69 8.72 -3.87 -15.77
N VAL A 70 8.10 -4.31 -14.69
CA VAL A 70 8.80 -4.98 -13.59
C VAL A 70 8.09 -6.29 -13.32
N ALA A 71 8.77 -7.41 -13.49
CA ALA A 71 8.28 -8.71 -13.07
C ALA A 71 9.19 -9.25 -11.98
N GLY A 72 8.61 -9.73 -10.89
CA GLY A 72 9.36 -10.31 -9.79
C GLY A 72 8.79 -11.66 -9.40
N ASN A 73 9.68 -12.63 -9.18
CA ASN A 73 9.31 -13.88 -8.54
C ASN A 73 10.00 -13.96 -7.18
N LEU A 74 9.18 -14.00 -6.13
CA LEU A 74 9.64 -14.21 -4.77
C LEU A 74 9.32 -15.67 -4.39
N PRO A 75 10.33 -16.45 -3.96
CA PRO A 75 10.13 -17.80 -3.51
C PRO A 75 9.45 -17.81 -2.13
N ASN A 76 9.63 -18.90 -1.38
CA ASN A 76 9.08 -19.08 -0.05
C ASN A 76 9.65 -18.05 0.94
N ILE A 77 8.78 -17.23 1.54
CA ILE A 77 9.13 -16.32 2.63
C ILE A 77 8.79 -17.00 3.96
N ASP A 78 9.77 -17.17 4.83
CA ASP A 78 9.59 -17.70 6.18
C ASP A 78 9.89 -16.58 7.18
N LEU A 79 8.83 -15.95 7.68
CA LEU A 79 8.87 -14.91 8.68
C LEU A 79 8.63 -15.53 10.06
N ARG A 80 9.56 -15.36 11.00
CA ARG A 80 9.42 -15.85 12.38
C ARG A 80 9.57 -14.74 13.39
N LEU A 81 8.58 -14.61 14.27
CA LEU A 81 8.46 -13.52 15.22
C LEU A 81 8.03 -14.07 16.58
N SER A 82 8.77 -13.77 17.64
CA SER A 82 8.25 -13.95 19.00
C SER A 82 7.38 -12.78 19.42
N ASP A 83 6.50 -12.99 20.41
CA ASP A 83 5.66 -11.94 20.98
C ASP A 83 6.44 -10.71 21.45
N LYS A 84 7.57 -10.90 22.14
CA LYS A 84 8.48 -9.82 22.56
C LYS A 84 9.00 -9.02 21.37
N ARG A 85 9.38 -9.70 20.28
CA ARG A 85 9.90 -9.07 19.06
C ARG A 85 8.82 -8.32 18.30
N LEU A 86 7.66 -8.96 18.13
CA LEU A 86 6.48 -8.34 17.53
C LEU A 86 6.15 -7.03 18.24
N PHE A 87 6.18 -7.06 19.58
CA PHE A 87 5.95 -5.88 20.39
C PHE A 87 6.98 -4.77 20.17
N GLN A 88 8.27 -5.10 20.22
CA GLN A 88 9.35 -4.13 20.00
C GLN A 88 9.26 -3.51 18.60
N ILE A 89 9.07 -4.32 17.55
CA ILE A 89 8.92 -3.84 16.17
C ILE A 89 7.73 -2.89 16.05
N MET A 90 6.60 -3.21 16.66
CA MET A 90 5.41 -2.36 16.63
C MET A 90 5.62 -1.01 17.32
N ASN A 91 6.37 -0.96 18.44
CA ASN A 91 6.77 0.31 19.05
C ASN A 91 7.69 1.13 18.15
N HIS A 92 8.62 0.46 17.44
CA HIS A 92 9.56 1.14 16.55
C HIS A 92 8.94 1.60 15.23
N MET A 93 7.90 0.92 14.73
CA MET A 93 7.16 1.32 13.53
C MET A 93 6.70 2.78 13.60
N GLN A 94 6.31 3.26 14.78
CA GLN A 94 5.90 4.65 15.00
C GLN A 94 7.06 5.66 14.93
N SER A 95 8.30 5.20 15.07
CA SER A 95 9.51 6.02 14.98
C SER A 95 10.20 5.99 13.61
N ILE A 96 9.75 5.12 12.69
CA ILE A 96 10.32 5.07 11.33
C ILE A 96 9.72 6.23 10.53
N PRO A 97 10.52 7.24 10.14
CA PRO A 97 10.01 8.32 9.32
C PRO A 97 9.71 7.77 7.93
N PHE A 98 8.42 7.65 7.59
CA PHE A 98 8.04 7.39 6.21
C PHE A 98 8.54 8.55 5.33
N PRO A 99 9.12 8.27 4.15
CA PRO A 99 9.55 9.32 3.24
C PRO A 99 8.33 10.19 2.91
N LYS A 100 8.40 11.48 3.22
CA LYS A 100 7.36 12.44 2.84
C LYS A 100 7.29 12.46 1.32
N SER A 101 6.25 11.86 0.76
CA SER A 101 5.95 11.96 -0.67
C SER A 101 5.92 13.44 -1.06
N LYS A 102 6.70 13.82 -2.07
CA LYS A 102 6.64 15.15 -2.70
C LYS A 102 5.51 15.26 -3.73
N HIS A 103 4.74 14.18 -3.92
CA HIS A 103 3.53 14.18 -4.73
C HIS A 103 2.31 14.32 -3.80
N PRO A 104 1.35 15.20 -4.12
CA PRO A 104 0.12 15.31 -3.35
C PRO A 104 -0.68 14.02 -3.57
N VAL A 105 -0.48 13.04 -2.69
CA VAL A 105 -1.52 12.07 -2.39
C VAL A 105 -2.58 12.88 -1.68
N VAL A 106 -3.74 13.05 -2.30
CA VAL A 106 -4.92 13.63 -1.67
C VAL A 106 -5.15 12.83 -0.39
N ALA A 107 -4.80 13.43 0.75
CA ALA A 107 -5.04 12.83 2.04
C ALA A 107 -6.55 12.67 2.17
N ALA A 108 -7.01 11.42 2.26
CA ALA A 108 -8.33 11.11 2.77
C ALA A 108 -8.44 11.84 4.12
N GLN A 109 -9.33 12.84 4.18
CA GLN A 109 -9.61 13.54 5.42
C GLN A 109 -10.15 12.51 6.41
N SER A 110 -9.42 12.34 7.51
CA SER A 110 -9.88 11.62 8.69
C SER A 110 -11.13 12.32 9.19
N ILE A 111 -12.31 11.80 8.86
CA ILE A 111 -13.56 12.18 9.49
C ILE A 111 -13.52 11.56 10.90
N GLU A 112 -13.33 12.42 11.89
CA GLU A 112 -13.55 12.10 13.30
C GLU A 112 -15.03 11.67 13.47
N PRO A 113 -15.34 10.54 14.12
CA PRO A 113 -16.73 10.11 14.28
C PRO A 113 -17.42 10.99 15.32
N GLU A 114 -18.29 11.90 14.87
CA GLU A 114 -19.26 12.55 15.76
C GLU A 114 -20.24 11.50 16.33
N PRO A 115 -20.59 11.57 17.63
CA PRO A 115 -21.50 10.61 18.25
C PRO A 115 -22.92 10.79 17.72
N ILE A 116 -23.45 9.71 17.14
CA ILE A 116 -24.83 9.58 16.68
C ILE A 116 -25.77 9.75 17.88
N LEU A 117 -26.46 10.89 17.95
CA LEU A 117 -27.66 11.03 18.77
C LEU A 117 -28.84 10.50 17.96
N ILE A 118 -29.44 9.41 18.46
CA ILE A 118 -30.66 8.81 17.93
C ILE A 118 -31.85 9.56 18.55
N PRO A 119 -32.75 10.19 17.77
CA PRO A 119 -34.10 10.48 18.22
C PRO A 119 -35.05 9.45 17.63
N SER A 120 -35.56 8.59 18.51
CA SER A 120 -36.78 7.82 18.32
C SER A 120 -37.98 8.75 18.14
N SER A 121 -38.72 8.65 17.03
CA SER A 121 -40.20 8.53 17.00
C SER A 121 -40.77 8.51 15.58
N LEU A 122 -41.79 7.66 15.45
CA LEU A 122 -42.63 7.34 14.30
C LEU A 122 -43.35 8.57 13.71
N SER A 123 -43.50 8.63 12.38
CA SER A 123 -44.76 8.85 11.64
C SER A 123 -44.54 8.95 10.13
N ASN A 124 -45.48 8.40 9.38
CA ASN A 124 -45.47 8.13 7.94
C ASN A 124 -45.66 9.38 7.02
N PRO A 125 -45.54 9.20 5.68
CA PRO A 125 -45.26 10.25 4.70
C PRO A 125 -46.52 10.82 4.03
N GLU A 126 -46.43 11.99 3.39
CA GLU A 126 -46.86 12.23 1.99
C GLU A 126 -46.76 13.71 1.56
N GLN A 127 -46.21 13.88 0.34
CA GLN A 127 -46.46 14.83 -0.74
C GLN A 127 -47.23 16.15 -0.48
N THR A 128 -46.65 17.27 -0.92
CA THR A 128 -47.32 18.26 -1.82
C THR A 128 -46.31 19.13 -2.58
N LEU A 129 -46.56 19.27 -3.88
CA LEU A 129 -46.03 20.29 -4.79
C LEU A 129 -46.87 21.58 -4.64
N GLU A 130 -46.25 22.75 -4.75
CA GLU A 130 -46.76 24.02 -5.34
C GLU A 130 -45.65 25.10 -5.22
N VAL A 131 -44.96 25.48 -6.32
CA VAL A 131 -45.25 26.60 -7.24
C VAL A 131 -45.42 27.96 -6.54
N VAL A 132 -44.52 28.92 -6.83
CA VAL A 132 -44.80 30.27 -7.38
C VAL A 132 -43.53 31.18 -7.28
N GLU A 133 -43.10 31.61 -8.48
CA GLU A 133 -42.56 32.93 -8.93
C GLU A 133 -41.53 33.76 -8.13
N GLY A 134 -40.56 34.30 -8.87
CA GLY A 134 -39.96 35.59 -8.51
C GLY A 134 -38.65 35.99 -9.19
N MET A 135 -38.77 36.76 -10.30
CA MET A 135 -37.83 37.78 -10.82
C MET A 135 -36.45 37.42 -11.42
N THR A 136 -36.37 37.58 -12.75
CA THR A 136 -35.17 38.07 -13.49
C THR A 136 -35.12 39.61 -13.50
N PRO A 137 -33.95 40.25 -13.79
CA PRO A 137 -33.78 40.92 -15.10
C PRO A 137 -32.30 40.92 -15.60
N ILE A 138 -31.83 41.28 -16.81
CA ILE A 138 -32.33 41.60 -18.16
C ILE A 138 -31.09 41.73 -19.10
N ARG A 139 -31.22 41.22 -20.34
CA ARG A 139 -30.64 41.62 -21.66
C ARG A 139 -29.12 41.82 -21.90
N LYS A 140 -28.65 41.21 -23.00
CA LYS A 140 -28.42 41.85 -24.34
C LYS A 140 -28.08 40.78 -25.39
N THR A 141 -29.05 40.43 -26.25
CA THR A 141 -29.24 40.81 -27.68
C THR A 141 -28.63 39.83 -28.68
N LYS A 142 -29.54 39.13 -29.38
CA LYS A 142 -29.35 38.33 -30.59
C LYS A 142 -29.23 39.27 -31.80
N GLU A 143 -28.42 38.86 -32.77
CA GLU A 143 -28.67 39.14 -34.19
C GLU A 143 -28.73 37.77 -34.89
N LYS A 144 -29.85 37.50 -35.55
CA LYS A 144 -30.13 36.30 -36.34
C LYS A 144 -30.51 36.79 -37.73
N VAL A 145 -29.77 36.37 -38.75
CA VAL A 145 -30.18 36.49 -40.15
C VAL A 145 -30.32 35.08 -40.70
N GLU A 146 -31.60 34.74 -40.91
CA GLU A 146 -32.20 33.98 -42.01
C GLU A 146 -31.86 32.50 -42.25
N ALA A 147 -32.85 31.88 -42.89
CA ALA A 147 -33.18 30.48 -42.94
C ALA A 147 -32.60 29.77 -44.18
N GLU A 148 -32.63 28.45 -44.09
CA GLU A 148 -32.21 27.45 -45.06
C GLU A 148 -32.98 27.54 -46.39
N GLU A 149 -32.30 27.21 -47.50
CA GLU A 149 -32.88 26.31 -48.52
C GLU A 149 -31.80 25.70 -49.46
N ASN A 150 -31.75 24.36 -49.45
CA ASN A 150 -31.49 23.41 -50.55
C ASN A 150 -30.26 23.56 -51.47
N LYS A 151 -29.41 22.51 -51.50
CA LYS A 151 -29.25 21.61 -52.68
C LYS A 151 -28.26 20.47 -52.45
N ASP A 152 -28.68 19.30 -52.93
CA ASP A 152 -27.96 18.04 -53.06
C ASP A 152 -26.51 18.16 -53.57
N LYS A 153 -25.57 17.53 -52.87
CA LYS A 153 -24.47 16.76 -53.49
C LYS A 153 -24.10 15.57 -52.61
N GLN A 154 -24.41 14.37 -53.11
CA GLN A 154 -23.75 13.14 -52.70
C GLN A 154 -22.24 13.27 -52.96
N ILE A 155 -21.43 13.13 -51.91
CA ILE A 155 -20.08 12.58 -52.00
C ILE A 155 -19.93 11.59 -50.86
N GLN A 156 -19.96 10.30 -51.20
CA GLN A 156 -19.47 9.22 -50.35
C GLN A 156 -17.99 9.46 -50.09
N SER A 157 -17.56 9.73 -48.85
CA SER A 157 -16.20 9.39 -48.41
C SER A 157 -16.09 9.39 -46.88
N THR A 158 -15.69 8.23 -46.34
CA THR A 158 -14.89 8.05 -45.12
C THR A 158 -15.49 8.38 -43.76
N ASP A 159 -16.36 7.49 -43.26
CA ASP A 159 -16.47 7.16 -41.81
C ASP A 159 -15.23 6.41 -41.30
N LYS A 160 -14.05 7.01 -41.50
CA LYS A 160 -12.82 6.56 -40.87
C LYS A 160 -12.03 7.81 -40.51
N ILE A 161 -11.66 7.87 -39.22
CA ILE A 161 -10.74 8.83 -38.58
C ILE A 161 -11.44 9.98 -37.82
N GLU A 162 -12.25 9.63 -36.81
CA GLU A 162 -12.40 10.43 -35.58
C GLU A 162 -12.44 9.51 -34.33
N LYS A 163 -11.62 8.44 -34.35
CA LYS A 163 -11.19 7.71 -33.13
C LYS A 163 -9.70 7.95 -32.83
N LYS A 164 -9.13 9.03 -33.36
CA LYS A 164 -7.93 9.63 -32.80
C LYS A 164 -8.44 10.73 -31.86
N ASN A 165 -7.99 10.70 -30.61
CA ASN A 165 -8.13 11.75 -29.57
C ASN A 165 -8.96 11.43 -28.32
N GLU A 166 -9.34 10.16 -28.05
CA GLU A 166 -9.77 9.77 -26.67
C GLU A 166 -8.59 9.29 -25.79
N PHE A 167 -7.45 8.96 -26.40
CA PHE A 167 -6.27 8.41 -25.72
C PHE A 167 -5.04 9.34 -25.73
N GLU A 168 -5.16 10.56 -26.26
CA GLU A 168 -4.05 11.52 -26.29
C GLU A 168 -3.77 12.02 -24.87
N GLY A 169 -2.82 11.37 -24.19
CA GLY A 169 -2.32 11.77 -22.87
C GLY A 169 -2.30 10.68 -21.80
N GLN A 170 -2.99 9.56 -22.02
CA GLN A 170 -2.99 8.43 -21.08
C GLN A 170 -1.85 7.46 -21.43
N LEU A 171 -0.68 7.71 -20.85
CA LEU A 171 0.51 6.88 -20.99
C LEU A 171 0.57 5.89 -19.84
N THR A 172 0.99 4.66 -20.11
CA THR A 172 1.28 3.70 -19.05
C THR A 172 2.71 3.92 -18.56
N GLN A 173 2.88 4.35 -17.31
CA GLN A 173 4.21 4.62 -16.75
C GLN A 173 4.85 3.35 -16.19
N LEU A 174 4.06 2.51 -15.51
CA LEU A 174 4.54 1.29 -14.86
C LEU A 174 3.53 0.15 -15.06
N GLU A 175 4.06 -1.01 -15.42
CA GLU A 175 3.37 -2.29 -15.27
C GLU A 175 4.24 -3.20 -14.40
N ALA A 176 3.74 -3.57 -13.23
CA ALA A 176 4.44 -4.41 -12.28
C ALA A 176 3.66 -5.71 -12.03
N LYS A 177 4.35 -6.84 -11.95
CA LYS A 177 3.75 -8.13 -11.63
C LYS A 177 4.66 -8.92 -10.69
N PHE A 178 4.13 -9.31 -9.56
CA PHE A 178 4.83 -10.10 -8.56
C PHE A 178 4.09 -11.41 -8.31
N THR A 179 4.84 -12.51 -8.29
CA THR A 179 4.36 -13.82 -7.88
C THR A 179 5.10 -14.26 -6.63
N LEU A 180 4.35 -14.69 -5.63
CA LEU A 180 4.86 -15.22 -4.36
C LEU A 180 4.29 -16.62 -4.17
N ASP A 181 5.15 -17.63 -4.15
CA ASP A 181 4.72 -19.03 -4.05
C ASP A 181 4.12 -19.35 -2.67
N LYS A 182 4.83 -18.95 -1.61
CA LYS A 182 4.43 -19.23 -0.23
C LYS A 182 4.94 -18.18 0.75
N ILE A 183 4.10 -17.78 1.69
CA ILE A 183 4.51 -17.02 2.87
C ILE A 183 4.10 -17.82 4.10
N ASN A 184 5.06 -18.12 4.96
CA ASN A 184 4.81 -18.62 6.30
C ASN A 184 5.13 -17.50 7.30
N VAL A 185 4.17 -17.17 8.15
CA VAL A 185 4.36 -16.28 9.30
C VAL A 185 4.19 -17.11 10.56
N HIS A 186 5.29 -17.31 11.28
CA HIS A 186 5.36 -18.01 12.56
C HIS A 186 5.33 -16.99 13.69
N ILE A 187 4.35 -17.12 14.57
CA ILE A 187 4.26 -16.36 15.81
C ILE A 187 4.60 -17.33 16.93
N ASP A 188 5.68 -17.05 17.64
CA ASP A 188 6.09 -17.79 18.81
C ASP A 188 5.69 -17.04 20.09
N LYS A 189 5.31 -17.79 21.11
CA LYS A 189 4.95 -17.27 22.42
C LYS A 189 6.12 -17.50 23.37
N SER A 190 6.56 -16.46 24.05
CA SER A 190 7.63 -16.59 25.04
C SER A 190 7.09 -17.28 26.30
N MET A 191 7.71 -18.40 26.68
CA MET A 191 7.34 -19.15 27.89
C MET A 191 8.39 -18.88 28.97
N ASN A 192 7.98 -18.15 30.02
CA ASN A 192 8.74 -17.89 31.26
C ASN A 192 10.08 -17.11 31.12
N GLU A 193 10.71 -16.85 32.27
CA GLU A 193 11.91 -16.01 32.47
C GLU A 193 13.17 -16.47 31.70
N ASN A 194 13.17 -17.70 31.16
CA ASN A 194 14.31 -18.27 30.43
C ASN A 194 14.38 -17.89 28.94
N ASN A 195 13.44 -17.07 28.42
CA ASN A 195 13.44 -16.63 27.01
C ASN A 195 13.35 -17.77 25.98
N GLU A 196 12.76 -18.92 26.32
CA GLU A 196 12.48 -19.97 25.34
C GLU A 196 11.15 -19.68 24.63
N ASP A 197 11.25 -19.42 23.33
CA ASP A 197 10.11 -19.13 22.47
C ASP A 197 9.51 -20.45 21.95
N ALA A 198 8.22 -20.67 22.23
CA ALA A 198 7.49 -21.85 21.80
C ALA A 198 6.58 -21.53 20.61
N PRO A 199 6.49 -22.40 19.58
CA PRO A 199 5.55 -22.22 18.48
C PRO A 199 4.11 -22.03 18.98
N PHE A 200 3.44 -21.00 18.49
CA PHE A 200 2.10 -20.64 18.96
C PHE A 200 1.08 -20.60 17.82
N LEU A 201 1.26 -19.69 16.85
CA LEU A 201 0.42 -19.58 15.66
C LEU A 201 1.28 -19.63 14.40
N ARG A 202 0.73 -20.22 13.34
CA ARG A 202 1.35 -20.17 12.01
C ARG A 202 0.33 -19.82 10.95
N ILE A 203 0.58 -18.75 10.23
CA ILE A 203 -0.20 -18.35 9.07
C ILE A 203 0.56 -18.81 7.83
N THR A 204 -0.11 -19.54 6.94
CA THR A 204 0.43 -19.95 5.64
C THR A 204 -0.45 -19.37 4.54
N LEU A 205 0.17 -18.61 3.65
CA LEU A 205 -0.41 -18.05 2.43
C LEU A 205 0.27 -18.70 1.23
N GLU A 206 -0.48 -19.13 0.21
CA GLU A 206 0.10 -19.75 -0.98
C GLU A 206 -0.47 -19.19 -2.28
N SER A 207 0.37 -19.18 -3.31
CA SER A 207 0.08 -18.70 -4.66
C SER A 207 -0.50 -17.29 -4.65
N ILE A 208 0.28 -16.35 -4.13
CA ILE A 208 -0.05 -14.92 -4.16
C ILE A 208 0.41 -14.35 -5.50
N VAL A 209 -0.48 -13.63 -6.16
CA VAL A 209 -0.14 -12.86 -7.37
C VAL A 209 -0.61 -11.44 -7.13
N ALA A 210 0.27 -10.47 -7.36
CA ALA A 210 -0.05 -9.05 -7.33
C ALA A 210 0.37 -8.41 -8.65
N GLN A 211 -0.48 -7.60 -9.24
CA GLN A 211 -0.24 -6.88 -10.47
C GLN A 211 -0.67 -5.42 -10.28
N THR A 212 0.15 -4.50 -10.75
CA THR A 212 -0.14 -3.07 -10.70
C THR A 212 0.08 -2.48 -12.07
N LYS A 213 -0.82 -1.62 -12.53
CA LYS A 213 -0.64 -0.79 -13.71
C LYS A 213 -0.88 0.66 -13.34
N ILE A 214 0.10 1.52 -13.57
CA ILE A 214 0.01 2.94 -13.30
C ILE A 214 0.01 3.66 -14.65
N LYS A 215 -1.05 4.42 -14.90
CA LYS A 215 -1.17 5.30 -16.07
C LYS A 215 -1.18 6.77 -15.63
N THR A 216 -1.16 7.69 -16.58
CA THR A 216 -1.17 9.14 -16.30
C THR A 216 -2.30 9.57 -15.35
N PHE A 217 -3.50 9.01 -15.53
CA PHE A 217 -4.70 9.44 -14.81
C PHE A 217 -5.33 8.36 -13.94
N ASP A 218 -4.82 7.12 -13.99
CA ASP A 218 -5.40 5.99 -13.28
C ASP A 218 -4.33 5.04 -12.72
N MET A 219 -4.74 4.24 -11.75
CA MET A 219 -3.98 3.13 -11.19
C MET A 219 -4.90 1.93 -11.04
N GLU A 220 -4.45 0.80 -11.56
CA GLU A 220 -5.05 -0.52 -11.37
C GLU A 220 -4.14 -1.34 -10.45
N PHE A 221 -4.74 -2.01 -9.47
CA PHE A 221 -4.08 -2.96 -8.59
C PHE A 221 -4.92 -4.21 -8.45
N ASP A 222 -4.38 -5.34 -8.92
CA ASP A 222 -5.01 -6.64 -8.85
C ASP A 222 -4.19 -7.55 -7.95
N ALA A 223 -4.78 -8.07 -6.90
CA ALA A 223 -4.15 -9.07 -6.04
C ALA A 223 -5.02 -10.31 -5.93
N SER A 224 -4.38 -11.48 -5.87
CA SER A 224 -5.06 -12.72 -5.61
C SER A 224 -4.26 -13.65 -4.73
N LEU A 225 -4.98 -14.40 -3.89
CA LEU A 225 -4.47 -15.41 -2.98
C LEU A 225 -5.22 -16.71 -3.24
N ALA A 226 -4.55 -17.86 -3.34
CA ALA A 226 -5.21 -19.14 -3.57
C ALA A 226 -5.54 -19.89 -2.28
N ASN A 227 -4.61 -19.93 -1.32
CA ASN A 227 -4.83 -20.64 -0.05
C ASN A 227 -4.44 -19.78 1.15
N LEU A 228 -5.26 -19.83 2.20
CA LEU A 228 -4.98 -19.26 3.52
C LEU A 228 -5.23 -20.33 4.58
N ILE A 229 -4.25 -20.58 5.42
CA ILE A 229 -4.42 -21.46 6.58
C ILE A 229 -3.79 -20.83 7.81
N LEU A 230 -4.56 -20.72 8.89
CA LEU A 230 -4.08 -20.39 10.22
C LEU A 230 -4.08 -21.64 11.08
N TYR A 231 -2.91 -22.04 11.53
CA TYR A 231 -2.71 -23.13 12.48
C TYR A 231 -2.51 -22.59 13.88
N HIS A 232 -3.04 -23.34 14.86
CA HIS A 232 -2.59 -23.24 16.24
C HIS A 232 -1.60 -24.37 16.52
N GLU A 233 -0.34 -24.02 16.79
CA GLU A 233 0.78 -24.97 16.90
C GLU A 233 0.79 -25.78 18.22
N GLN A 234 -0.12 -25.51 19.15
CA GLN A 234 -0.18 -26.16 20.47
C GLN A 234 -1.36 -27.13 20.62
N PHE A 235 -2.28 -27.16 19.67
CA PHE A 235 -3.49 -27.99 19.73
C PHE A 235 -3.59 -28.89 18.49
N ILE A 236 -4.16 -30.06 18.70
CA ILE A 236 -4.43 -31.04 17.65
C ILE A 236 -5.92 -31.02 17.34
N GLY A 237 -6.25 -30.96 16.05
CA GLY A 237 -7.61 -30.99 15.54
C GLY A 237 -8.24 -32.38 15.60
N LYS A 238 -9.53 -32.46 15.26
CA LYS A 238 -10.29 -33.73 15.23
C LYS A 238 -9.76 -34.73 14.20
N ASP A 239 -9.03 -34.25 13.20
CA ASP A 239 -8.37 -35.02 12.14
C ASP A 239 -7.00 -35.58 12.58
N ASN A 240 -6.63 -35.43 13.86
CA ASN A 240 -5.34 -35.80 14.42
C ASN A 240 -4.14 -35.08 13.74
N GLN A 241 -4.41 -33.93 13.10
CA GLN A 241 -3.42 -33.03 12.55
C GLN A 241 -3.36 -31.72 13.36
N GLN A 242 -2.38 -30.86 13.06
CA GLN A 242 -2.27 -29.55 13.69
C GLN A 242 -3.59 -28.77 13.54
N LEU A 243 -4.11 -28.21 14.64
CA LEU A 243 -5.41 -27.53 14.64
C LEU A 243 -5.42 -26.38 13.63
N ARG A 244 -6.28 -26.48 12.62
CA ARG A 244 -6.56 -25.42 11.64
C ARG A 244 -7.70 -24.55 12.14
N LEU A 245 -7.38 -23.36 12.64
CA LEU A 245 -8.36 -22.39 13.14
C LEU A 245 -9.12 -21.74 11.99
N LEU A 246 -8.38 -21.35 10.94
CA LEU A 246 -8.93 -20.82 9.70
C LEU A 246 -8.34 -21.66 8.57
N SER A 247 -9.19 -22.19 7.72
CA SER A 247 -8.75 -22.84 6.49
C SER A 247 -9.63 -22.36 5.37
N ALA A 248 -8.99 -21.78 4.39
CA ALA A 248 -9.62 -21.32 3.19
C ALA A 248 -8.87 -22.04 2.08
N GLN A 249 -9.28 -23.27 1.86
CA GLN A 249 -8.71 -24.19 0.88
C GLN A 249 -9.72 -24.35 -0.24
N LEU A 250 -9.22 -24.28 -1.46
CA LEU A 250 -10.03 -24.61 -2.61
C LEU A 250 -10.34 -26.12 -2.57
N GLU A 251 -11.60 -26.48 -2.35
CA GLU A 251 -12.07 -27.84 -2.63
C GLU A 251 -11.88 -28.08 -4.14
N GLN A 252 -11.16 -29.15 -4.49
CA GLN A 252 -10.91 -29.54 -5.87
C GLN A 252 -12.22 -29.99 -6.54
N ASP A 253 -13.06 -29.03 -6.95
CA ASP A 253 -14.12 -29.30 -7.92
C ASP A 253 -13.45 -29.52 -9.28
N THR A 254 -13.33 -30.80 -9.62
CA THR A 254 -12.70 -31.38 -10.82
C THR A 254 -13.41 -31.08 -12.14
N SER A 255 -14.32 -30.11 -12.20
CA SER A 255 -15.14 -29.87 -13.39
C SER A 255 -14.84 -28.56 -14.14
N ASN A 256 -14.07 -27.63 -13.59
CA ASN A 256 -13.69 -26.41 -14.32
C ASN A 256 -12.27 -25.96 -13.96
N ASN A 257 -11.35 -26.12 -14.92
CA ASN A 257 -9.99 -25.58 -14.92
C ASN A 257 -9.99 -24.04 -15.01
N GLN A 258 -10.57 -23.36 -14.04
CA GLN A 258 -10.29 -21.95 -13.81
C GLN A 258 -9.57 -21.84 -12.47
N ASN A 259 -8.45 -21.11 -12.46
CA ASN A 259 -7.70 -20.73 -11.26
C ASN A 259 -8.65 -20.10 -10.24
N LYS A 260 -9.27 -20.93 -9.38
CA LYS A 260 -10.20 -20.44 -8.37
C LYS A 260 -9.37 -19.88 -7.23
N LYS A 261 -9.19 -18.57 -7.29
CA LYS A 261 -8.56 -17.74 -6.26
C LYS A 261 -9.47 -17.72 -5.02
N LEU A 262 -8.88 -17.82 -3.83
CA LEU A 262 -9.61 -17.67 -2.56
C LEU A 262 -10.09 -16.25 -2.36
N VAL A 263 -9.15 -15.30 -2.48
CA VAL A 263 -9.40 -13.86 -2.40
C VAL A 263 -8.91 -13.24 -3.70
N CYS A 264 -9.77 -12.43 -4.32
CA CYS A 264 -9.39 -11.51 -5.38
C CYS A 264 -9.69 -10.10 -4.91
N VAL A 265 -8.72 -9.21 -5.05
CA VAL A 265 -8.89 -7.77 -4.87
C VAL A 265 -8.59 -7.15 -6.21
N ASN A 266 -9.56 -6.42 -6.77
CA ASN A 266 -9.38 -5.58 -7.94
C ASN A 266 -9.64 -4.15 -7.47
N PHE A 267 -8.61 -3.33 -7.47
CA PHE A 267 -8.68 -1.93 -7.06
C PHE A 267 -8.37 -1.04 -8.27
N LEU A 268 -9.24 -0.08 -8.52
CA LEU A 268 -9.09 0.92 -9.55
C LEU A 268 -9.21 2.30 -8.90
N HIS A 269 -8.18 3.11 -9.10
CA HIS A 269 -8.19 4.52 -8.78
C HIS A 269 -8.12 5.32 -10.08
N THR A 270 -8.90 6.39 -10.21
CA THR A 270 -8.82 7.34 -11.32
C THR A 270 -8.92 8.78 -10.79
N SER A 271 -8.16 9.69 -11.38
CA SER A 271 -8.29 11.12 -11.10
C SER A 271 -9.62 11.65 -11.65
N PRO A 272 -10.30 12.59 -10.95
CA PRO A 272 -11.42 13.35 -11.51
C PRO A 272 -11.06 14.18 -12.75
N GLU A 273 -9.77 14.49 -12.93
CA GLU A 273 -9.25 15.20 -14.11
C GLU A 273 -9.09 14.28 -15.34
N ASN A 274 -9.34 12.97 -15.18
CA ASN A 274 -9.29 12.02 -16.27
C ASN A 274 -10.37 12.38 -17.31
N PRO A 275 -10.02 12.63 -18.58
CA PRO A 275 -11.00 12.90 -19.63
C PRO A 275 -12.05 11.79 -19.80
N LEU A 276 -11.70 10.56 -19.41
CA LEU A 276 -12.56 9.39 -19.48
C LEU A 276 -13.36 9.13 -18.19
N PHE A 277 -13.32 10.04 -17.20
CA PHE A 277 -13.90 9.82 -15.87
C PHE A 277 -15.39 9.46 -15.90
N LEU A 278 -16.16 10.08 -16.81
CA LEU A 278 -17.60 9.82 -16.98
C LEU A 278 -17.92 8.66 -17.94
N THR A 279 -16.92 8.08 -18.59
CA THR A 279 -17.09 6.91 -19.47
C THR A 279 -17.45 5.68 -18.64
N SER A 280 -18.10 4.70 -19.28
CA SER A 280 -18.54 3.43 -18.67
C SER A 280 -17.44 2.61 -17.98
N ASN A 281 -16.17 2.92 -18.22
CA ASN A 281 -15.05 2.23 -17.58
C ASN A 281 -14.86 2.68 -16.11
N TYR A 282 -15.22 3.93 -15.80
CA TYR A 282 -15.01 4.53 -14.49
C TYR A 282 -16.32 4.95 -13.80
N ASP A 283 -17.38 5.24 -14.57
CA ASP A 283 -18.71 5.64 -14.09
C ASP A 283 -18.71 6.81 -13.09
N GLY A 284 -17.75 7.73 -13.20
CA GLY A 284 -17.60 8.84 -12.26
C GLY A 284 -17.17 8.42 -10.85
N ILE A 285 -16.59 7.23 -10.68
CA ILE A 285 -16.10 6.72 -9.39
C ILE A 285 -14.59 6.86 -9.33
N GLU A 286 -14.10 7.67 -8.37
CA GLU A 286 -12.65 7.91 -8.17
C GLU A 286 -11.93 6.64 -7.66
N ASN A 287 -12.54 5.92 -6.73
CA ASN A 287 -11.96 4.74 -6.10
C ASN A 287 -12.97 3.59 -6.13
N ARG A 288 -12.62 2.49 -6.80
CA ARG A 288 -13.45 1.29 -6.89
C ARG A 288 -12.64 0.10 -6.41
N ALA A 289 -13.10 -0.55 -5.35
CA ALA A 289 -12.53 -1.79 -4.84
C ALA A 289 -13.57 -2.90 -4.99
N HIS A 290 -13.25 -3.91 -5.78
CA HIS A 290 -14.04 -5.14 -5.87
C HIS A 290 -13.28 -6.26 -5.17
N VAL A 291 -13.87 -6.81 -4.12
CA VAL A 291 -13.27 -7.90 -3.34
C VAL A 291 -14.17 -9.11 -3.43
N HIS A 292 -13.61 -10.22 -3.91
CA HIS A 292 -14.30 -11.50 -4.01
C HIS A 292 -13.67 -12.50 -3.06
N PHE A 293 -14.50 -13.16 -2.26
CA PHE A 293 -14.12 -14.25 -1.35
C PHE A 293 -14.91 -15.51 -1.73
N SER A 294 -14.24 -16.65 -1.82
CA SER A 294 -14.90 -17.91 -2.18
C SER A 294 -15.52 -18.62 -0.97
N LYS A 295 -14.72 -19.33 -0.17
CA LYS A 295 -15.16 -20.07 1.02
C LYS A 295 -14.06 -20.03 2.09
N LEU A 296 -14.44 -19.58 3.28
CA LEU A 296 -13.58 -19.59 4.47
C LEU A 296 -14.20 -20.53 5.50
N VAL A 297 -13.47 -21.55 5.92
CA VAL A 297 -13.88 -22.46 7.00
C VAL A 297 -13.21 -22.01 8.28
N VAL A 298 -14.02 -21.78 9.32
CA VAL A 298 -13.57 -21.39 10.65
C VAL A 298 -13.84 -22.52 11.62
N THR A 299 -12.80 -23.03 12.27
CA THR A 299 -12.90 -24.06 13.30
C THR A 299 -12.66 -23.43 14.66
N LEU A 300 -13.71 -23.39 15.47
CA LEU A 300 -13.63 -22.86 16.83
C LEU A 300 -13.48 -24.02 17.83
N GLN A 301 -12.31 -24.10 18.44
CA GLN A 301 -12.06 -24.93 19.60
C GLN A 301 -11.87 -24.03 20.82
N LEU A 302 -12.60 -24.31 21.90
CA LEU A 302 -12.68 -23.42 23.06
C LEU A 302 -11.30 -23.21 23.71
N GLU A 303 -10.53 -24.27 23.90
CA GLU A 303 -9.21 -24.19 24.55
C GLU A 303 -8.22 -23.35 23.72
N ALA A 304 -8.26 -23.52 22.40
CA ALA A 304 -7.44 -22.77 21.46
C ALA A 304 -7.82 -21.28 21.43
N LEU A 305 -9.12 -20.98 21.38
CA LEU A 305 -9.61 -19.60 21.41
C LEU A 305 -9.24 -18.90 22.73
N LEU A 306 -9.42 -19.57 23.87
CA LEU A 306 -9.00 -19.04 25.17
C LEU A 306 -7.48 -18.80 25.23
N SER A 307 -6.69 -19.68 24.60
CA SER A 307 -5.24 -19.49 24.51
C SER A 307 -4.87 -18.22 23.73
N ILE A 308 -5.55 -17.96 22.61
CA ILE A 308 -5.38 -16.75 21.80
C ILE A 308 -5.82 -15.49 22.56
N LEU A 309 -6.96 -15.54 23.26
CA LEU A 309 -7.43 -14.40 24.07
C LEU A 309 -6.43 -14.06 25.17
N ARG A 310 -5.88 -15.06 25.87
CA ARG A 310 -4.82 -14.84 26.87
C ARG A 310 -3.57 -14.24 26.26
N PHE A 311 -3.21 -14.68 25.05
CA PHE A 311 -2.07 -14.14 24.31
C PHE A 311 -2.29 -12.66 23.94
N GLN A 312 -3.48 -12.32 23.45
CA GLN A 312 -3.87 -10.93 23.18
C GLN A 312 -3.77 -10.08 24.46
N ASP A 313 -4.28 -10.56 25.59
CA ASP A 313 -4.18 -9.84 26.88
C ASP A 313 -2.72 -9.58 27.26
N THR A 314 -1.82 -10.55 27.03
CA THR A 314 -0.38 -10.37 27.25
C THR A 314 0.19 -9.30 26.33
N LEU A 315 -0.12 -9.33 25.03
CA LEU A 315 0.34 -8.32 24.07
C LEU A 315 -0.16 -6.91 24.42
N MET A 316 -1.45 -6.78 24.75
CA MET A 316 -2.07 -5.50 25.12
C MET A 316 -1.50 -4.92 26.41
N LYS A 317 -1.11 -5.75 27.38
CA LYS A 317 -0.42 -5.30 28.59
C LYS A 317 1.00 -4.82 28.32
N GLN A 318 1.66 -5.35 27.29
CA GLN A 318 3.00 -4.91 26.93
C GLN A 318 2.97 -3.61 26.13
N LEU A 319 1.88 -3.29 25.41
CA LEU A 319 1.74 -2.00 24.73
C LEU A 319 2.05 -0.82 25.65
N PRO A 320 2.83 0.18 25.19
CA PRO A 320 3.04 1.39 25.97
C PRO A 320 1.65 2.01 26.15
N GLN A 321 1.12 1.93 27.36
CA GLN A 321 -0.01 2.75 27.71
C GLN A 321 0.48 4.20 27.65
N ASP A 322 -0.27 5.07 26.99
CA ASP A 322 -0.08 6.52 27.10
C ASP A 322 -0.45 6.93 28.54
N THR A 323 0.43 6.57 29.47
CA THR A 323 0.41 7.07 30.83
C THR A 323 0.85 8.54 30.77
N PRO A 324 0.35 9.40 31.67
CA PRO A 324 0.75 10.81 31.75
C PRO A 324 2.28 11.00 31.80
N GLU A 325 2.98 10.01 32.37
CA GLU A 325 4.44 9.97 32.46
C GLU A 325 5.15 9.79 31.10
N ASN A 326 4.58 8.99 30.18
CA ASN A 326 5.11 8.81 28.82
C ASN A 326 4.85 10.04 27.94
N GLN A 327 3.72 10.74 28.15
CA GLN A 327 3.46 12.02 27.50
C GLN A 327 4.39 13.12 28.03
N ALA A 328 4.72 13.11 29.33
CA ALA A 328 5.69 14.02 29.91
C ALA A 328 7.11 13.77 29.38
N LYS A 329 7.54 12.51 29.23
CA LYS A 329 8.83 12.15 28.63
C LYS A 329 8.91 12.52 27.15
N LYS A 330 7.86 12.26 26.36
CA LYS A 330 7.80 12.71 24.94
C LYS A 330 7.87 14.24 24.81
N LYS A 331 7.15 14.98 25.66
CA LYS A 331 7.21 16.46 25.69
C LYS A 331 8.59 16.98 26.09
N GLN A 332 9.23 16.38 27.10
CA GLN A 332 10.58 16.75 27.51
C GLN A 332 11.62 16.43 26.43
N GLU A 333 11.49 15.32 25.72
CA GLU A 333 12.41 14.95 24.64
C GLU A 333 12.24 15.84 23.40
N GLU A 334 11.00 16.24 23.08
CA GLU A 334 10.72 17.23 22.03
C GLU A 334 11.21 18.64 22.40
N GLU A 335 11.07 19.06 23.67
CA GLU A 335 11.62 20.32 24.15
C GLU A 335 13.15 20.32 24.13
N MET A 336 13.79 19.20 24.50
CA MET A 336 15.24 19.07 24.42
C MET A 336 15.74 19.13 22.98
N LYS A 337 15.07 18.46 22.04
CA LYS A 337 15.41 18.53 20.61
C LYS A 337 15.25 19.95 20.05
N LYS A 338 14.16 20.65 20.37
CA LYS A 338 13.95 22.05 19.97
C LYS A 338 15.01 22.98 20.54
N GLN A 339 15.42 22.79 21.80
CA GLN A 339 16.49 23.57 22.42
C GLN A 339 17.86 23.29 21.77
N GLN A 340 18.12 22.04 21.36
CA GLN A 340 19.37 21.65 20.71
C GLN A 340 19.44 22.17 19.26
N GLU A 341 18.32 22.20 18.53
CA GLU A 341 18.21 22.84 17.23
C GLU A 341 18.37 24.37 17.31
N GLN A 342 17.80 25.00 18.34
CA GLN A 342 17.98 26.44 18.58
C GLN A 342 19.44 26.79 18.93
N LYS A 343 20.10 26.00 19.79
CA LYS A 343 21.54 26.18 20.08
C LYS A 343 22.41 26.00 18.85
N ASN A 344 22.15 24.98 18.03
CA ASN A 344 22.88 24.77 16.78
C ASN A 344 22.64 25.91 15.76
N ALA A 345 21.45 26.52 15.75
CA ALA A 345 21.15 27.68 14.91
C ALA A 345 21.82 28.97 15.41
N GLU A 346 21.97 29.14 16.72
CA GLU A 346 22.70 30.27 17.32
C GLU A 346 24.22 30.15 17.13
N ASP A 347 24.78 28.95 17.28
CA ASP A 347 26.20 28.69 17.04
C ASP A 347 26.58 28.93 15.56
N ASN A 348 25.72 28.51 14.62
CA ASN A 348 25.92 28.82 13.20
C ASN A 348 25.82 30.32 12.90
N LYS A 349 24.97 31.08 13.60
CA LYS A 349 24.92 32.56 13.47
C LYS A 349 26.15 33.26 14.05
N ASN A 350 26.77 32.70 15.10
CA ASN A 350 27.98 33.25 15.70
C ASN A 350 29.24 32.97 14.87
N ILE A 351 29.30 31.82 14.17
CA ILE A 351 30.37 31.51 13.20
C ILE A 351 30.32 32.50 12.02
N ASP A 352 29.13 32.86 11.55
CA ASP A 352 28.96 33.78 10.41
C ASP A 352 29.27 35.26 10.77
N LYS A 353 29.06 35.65 12.04
CA LYS A 353 29.46 36.97 12.56
C LYS A 353 30.97 37.09 12.80
N THR A 354 31.64 36.01 13.23
CA THR A 354 33.10 36.00 13.40
C THR A 354 33.84 35.90 12.06
N GLY A 355 33.29 35.22 11.06
CA GLY A 355 33.81 35.22 9.69
C GLY A 355 33.80 36.60 9.00
N LYS A 356 32.75 37.41 9.23
CA LYS A 356 32.66 38.78 8.69
C LYS A 356 33.56 39.80 9.42
N ALA A 357 33.98 39.54 10.66
CA ALA A 357 34.90 40.41 11.39
C ALA A 357 36.37 40.21 10.97
N VAL A 358 36.75 39.01 10.54
CA VAL A 358 38.12 38.71 10.07
C VAL A 358 38.36 39.26 8.65
N GLN A 359 37.36 39.29 7.77
CA GLN A 359 37.50 39.89 6.43
C GLN A 359 37.57 41.43 6.43
N LYS A 360 37.15 42.12 7.49
CA LYS A 360 37.24 43.60 7.57
C LYS A 360 38.58 44.13 8.10
N LYS A 361 39.41 43.30 8.75
CA LYS A 361 40.76 43.70 9.21
C LYS A 361 41.90 43.36 8.24
N GLY A 362 41.64 42.61 7.17
CA GLY A 362 42.65 42.26 6.15
C GLY A 362 42.74 43.19 4.93
N LYS A 363 41.97 44.30 4.87
CA LYS A 363 41.92 45.21 3.71
C LYS A 363 42.52 46.60 3.94
N GLN A 364 43.32 46.78 4.98
CA GLN A 364 44.13 47.99 5.21
C GLN A 364 45.59 47.63 5.51
N SER A 365 46.28 46.93 4.60
CA SER A 365 47.76 46.95 4.57
C SER A 365 48.35 46.55 3.23
N THR A 366 47.85 47.07 2.10
CA THR A 366 48.59 47.07 0.82
C THR A 366 48.02 48.16 -0.08
N ALA A 367 48.46 49.40 0.10
CA ALA A 367 48.50 50.43 -0.93
C ALA A 367 49.31 51.63 -0.41
N SER A 368 50.46 51.82 -1.05
CA SER A 368 51.40 52.96 -0.99
C SER A 368 52.28 53.12 0.25
#